data_AF-A0A5B6Z4E8-F1
#
_entry.id   AF-A0A5B6Z4E8-F1
#
_cell.length_a   1.000
_cell.length_b   1.000
_cell.length_c   1.000
_cell.angle_alpha   90.00
_cell.angle_beta   90.00
_cell.angle_gamma   90.00
#
_symmetry.space_group_name_H-M   'P 1'
#
loop_
_entity.id
_entity.type
_entity.pdbx_description
1 polymer ?
#
loop_
_entity_poly.entity_id
_entity_poly.type
_entity_poly.pdbx_seq_one_letter_code
_entity_poly.pdbx_strand_id
1 'polypeptide(L)'
;MADSAQIGFFIPLDRNLKEDTSFPKIPFSQGPNVVGRDSVPVTDKRLSRKHLTLNASLDGSADVLVEGTNPIVVRSGDQRKKLLSRQRLRIKHGDVIELIPGHHFFKYAASASQKNTVLPNNRKRTRNEGPKVREGEAPSQKRMRQVSEDEALARNLQAELDNDSPVQGSSLEAIRHFNIPNDELPSTFRLMQVQGLPAWANTSSVSIGDVIQGDVIIAILSNYMVDIDWLISACPTLEKVPQVLVIHGEGDGTLEYMKRNKPANWILHKPPLPISYGTHHSKAMLLV
;
A
#
# COMPACT_ATOMS: atom_id res chain seq x y z
N MET A 1 -6.27 -9.81 -41.42
CA MET A 1 -5.72 -9.71 -40.05
C MET A 1 -5.89 -11.08 -39.43
N ALA A 2 -4.79 -11.74 -39.06
CA ALA A 2 -4.84 -13.13 -38.59
C ALA A 2 -5.61 -13.18 -37.26
N ASP A 3 -6.67 -14.00 -37.20
CA ASP A 3 -7.37 -14.33 -35.96
C ASP A 3 -6.37 -14.99 -35.01
N SER A 4 -5.92 -14.26 -34.00
CA SER A 4 -5.05 -14.82 -32.97
C SER A 4 -5.89 -15.81 -32.18
N ALA A 5 -5.59 -17.11 -32.31
CA ALA A 5 -6.32 -18.16 -31.61
C ALA A 5 -6.36 -17.87 -30.11
N GLN A 6 -7.56 -17.91 -29.53
CA GLN A 6 -7.76 -17.76 -28.10
C GLN A 6 -7.22 -19.01 -27.38
N ILE A 7 -6.33 -18.81 -26.41
CA ILE A 7 -5.61 -19.93 -25.77
C ILE A 7 -5.85 -20.04 -24.26
N GLY A 8 -6.73 -19.20 -23.70
CA GLY A 8 -7.18 -19.34 -22.32
C GLY A 8 -7.95 -18.13 -21.79
N PHE A 9 -8.11 -18.12 -20.47
CA PHE A 9 -8.82 -17.09 -19.72
C PHE A 9 -8.11 -16.73 -18.42
N PHE A 10 -8.19 -15.47 -18.03
CA PHE A 10 -8.10 -15.08 -16.63
C PHE A 10 -9.49 -15.17 -16.00
N ILE A 11 -9.60 -16.01 -14.98
CA ILE A 11 -10.84 -16.23 -14.23
C ILE A 11 -10.80 -15.32 -12.99
N PRO A 12 -11.72 -14.34 -12.86
CA PRO A 12 -11.81 -13.50 -11.67
C PRO A 12 -12.06 -14.35 -10.42
N LEU A 13 -11.41 -14.00 -9.31
CA LEU A 13 -11.64 -14.63 -8.03
C LEU A 13 -12.08 -13.61 -6.97
N ASP A 14 -12.90 -14.06 -6.04
CA ASP A 14 -13.27 -13.32 -4.84
C ASP A 14 -12.12 -13.26 -3.83
N ARG A 15 -12.34 -12.58 -2.70
CA ARG A 15 -11.34 -12.49 -1.60
C ARG A 15 -11.00 -13.84 -0.97
N ASN A 16 -11.86 -14.85 -1.15
CA ASN A 16 -11.67 -16.22 -0.68
C ASN A 16 -11.05 -17.12 -1.75
N LEU A 17 -10.58 -16.55 -2.87
CA LEU A 17 -9.99 -17.26 -4.02
C LEU A 17 -10.95 -18.23 -4.71
N LYS A 18 -12.26 -18.03 -4.57
CA LYS A 18 -13.30 -18.74 -5.32
C LYS A 18 -13.64 -17.97 -6.59
N GLU A 19 -14.05 -18.67 -7.64
CA GLU A 19 -14.44 -18.04 -8.90
C GLU A 19 -15.57 -17.03 -8.67
N ASP A 20 -15.31 -15.78 -9.05
CA ASP A 20 -16.28 -14.69 -8.96
C ASP A 20 -17.03 -14.57 -10.29
N THR A 21 -18.30 -14.99 -10.28
CA THR A 21 -19.17 -14.97 -11.46
C THR A 21 -19.75 -13.59 -11.76
N SER A 22 -19.53 -12.59 -10.90
CA SER A 22 -20.00 -11.21 -11.13
C SER A 22 -19.19 -10.48 -12.19
N PHE A 23 -17.95 -10.92 -12.45
CA PHE A 23 -17.07 -10.36 -13.47
C PHE A 23 -16.85 -11.33 -14.64
N PRO A 24 -16.81 -10.85 -15.89
CA PRO A 24 -16.55 -11.70 -17.04
C PRO A 24 -15.10 -12.23 -17.00
N LYS A 25 -14.93 -13.47 -17.48
CA LYS A 25 -13.62 -14.05 -17.74
C LYS A 25 -12.91 -13.24 -18.82
N ILE A 26 -11.63 -12.95 -18.63
CA ILE A 26 -10.85 -12.16 -19.58
C ILE A 26 -10.16 -13.13 -20.55
N PRO A 27 -10.59 -13.20 -21.82
CA PRO A 27 -9.95 -14.07 -22.80
C PRO A 27 -8.54 -13.54 -23.14
N PHE A 28 -7.61 -14.45 -23.41
CA PHE A 28 -6.31 -14.09 -23.97
C PHE A 28 -5.95 -14.98 -25.16
N SER A 29 -5.25 -14.40 -26.13
CA SER A 29 -4.75 -15.07 -27.33
C SER A 29 -3.25 -15.36 -27.25
N GLN A 30 -2.72 -16.11 -28.20
CA GLN A 30 -1.28 -16.33 -28.29
C GLN A 30 -0.52 -15.00 -28.47
N GLY A 31 0.55 -14.81 -27.70
CA GLY A 31 1.36 -13.60 -27.73
C GLY A 31 0.98 -12.60 -26.63
N PRO A 32 1.27 -11.29 -26.83
CA PRO A 32 1.11 -10.27 -25.82
C PRO A 32 -0.36 -9.87 -25.61
N ASN A 33 -0.81 -9.95 -24.36
CA ASN A 33 -2.14 -9.54 -23.92
C ASN A 33 -2.00 -8.54 -22.77
N VAL A 34 -2.57 -7.34 -22.92
CA VAL A 34 -2.50 -6.31 -21.87
C VAL A 34 -3.70 -6.45 -20.95
N VAL A 35 -3.43 -6.53 -19.64
CA VAL A 35 -4.46 -6.60 -18.61
C VAL A 35 -4.29 -5.44 -17.65
N GLY A 36 -5.39 -4.75 -17.36
CA GLY A 36 -5.45 -3.67 -16.38
C GLY A 36 -6.87 -3.15 -16.26
N ARG A 37 -7.02 -1.91 -15.81
CA ARG A 37 -8.35 -1.29 -15.60
C ARG A 37 -9.21 -1.26 -16.87
N ASP A 38 -8.61 -1.21 -18.06
CA ASP A 38 -9.36 -1.19 -19.32
C ASP A 38 -9.91 -2.59 -19.69
N SER A 39 -9.38 -3.65 -19.05
CA SER A 39 -9.74 -5.05 -19.31
C SER A 39 -10.65 -5.66 -18.24
N VAL A 40 -10.78 -4.99 -17.09
CA VAL A 40 -11.55 -5.47 -15.94
C VAL A 40 -12.64 -4.44 -15.63
N PRO A 41 -13.93 -4.82 -15.43
CA PRO A 41 -15.00 -3.87 -15.11
C PRO A 41 -14.94 -3.35 -13.67
N VAL A 42 -13.76 -2.94 -13.20
CA VAL A 42 -13.58 -2.39 -11.86
C VAL A 42 -13.66 -0.87 -11.89
N THR A 43 -14.36 -0.31 -10.90
CA THR A 43 -14.41 1.13 -10.64
C THR A 43 -13.15 1.68 -9.95
N ASP A 44 -12.23 0.81 -9.51
CA ASP A 44 -11.03 1.19 -8.77
C ASP A 44 -10.05 1.98 -9.66
N LYS A 45 -10.07 3.31 -9.53
CA LYS A 45 -9.22 4.22 -10.31
C LYS A 45 -7.72 4.07 -10.01
N ARG A 46 -7.36 3.39 -8.91
CA ARG A 46 -5.97 3.16 -8.52
C ARG A 46 -5.31 2.05 -9.33
N LEU A 47 -6.09 1.17 -9.98
CA LEU A 47 -5.58 0.21 -10.96
C LEU A 47 -5.09 0.95 -12.21
N SER A 48 -3.85 0.67 -12.61
CA SER A 48 -3.30 1.15 -13.88
C SER A 48 -4.11 0.63 -15.08
N ARG A 49 -4.31 1.49 -16.09
CA ARG A 49 -4.96 1.13 -17.36
C ARG A 49 -4.31 -0.08 -18.03
N LYS A 50 -2.97 -0.06 -18.09
CA LYS A 50 -2.11 -1.18 -18.50
C LYS A 50 -1.31 -1.62 -17.28
N HIS A 51 -1.77 -2.66 -16.59
CA HIS A 51 -1.17 -3.08 -15.32
C HIS A 51 -0.08 -4.12 -15.55
N LEU A 52 -0.37 -5.11 -16.38
CA LEU A 52 0.58 -6.13 -16.81
C LEU A 52 0.39 -6.46 -18.30
N THR A 53 1.45 -7.00 -18.88
CA THR A 53 1.42 -7.69 -20.17
C THR A 53 1.67 -9.16 -19.93
N LEU A 54 0.75 -10.00 -20.40
CA LEU A 54 0.83 -11.45 -20.40
C LEU A 54 1.25 -11.91 -21.79
N ASN A 55 2.44 -12.50 -21.92
CA ASN A 55 2.85 -13.15 -23.15
C ASN A 55 2.56 -14.64 -23.07
N ALA A 56 1.41 -15.06 -23.60
CA ALA A 56 0.91 -16.42 -23.46
C ALA A 56 1.42 -17.32 -24.60
N SER A 57 1.90 -18.51 -24.23
CA SER A 57 2.48 -19.50 -25.13
C SER A 57 1.54 -20.69 -25.33
N LEU A 58 1.71 -21.41 -26.46
CA LEU A 58 0.88 -22.59 -26.79
C LEU A 58 1.11 -23.78 -25.85
N ASP A 59 2.22 -23.78 -25.10
CA ASP A 59 2.54 -24.80 -24.10
C ASP A 59 1.72 -24.66 -22.80
N GLY A 60 0.82 -23.69 -22.73
CA GLY A 60 0.00 -23.40 -21.55
C GLY A 60 0.76 -22.67 -20.44
N SER A 61 1.96 -22.18 -20.71
CA SER A 61 2.68 -21.24 -19.84
C SER A 61 2.57 -19.81 -20.37
N ALA A 62 2.84 -18.83 -19.51
CA ALA A 62 2.90 -17.45 -19.94
C ALA A 62 3.95 -16.67 -19.15
N ASP A 63 4.57 -15.68 -19.80
CA ASP A 63 5.44 -14.72 -19.14
C ASP A 63 4.64 -13.47 -18.79
N VAL A 64 4.55 -13.15 -17.51
CA VAL A 64 3.89 -11.94 -17.00
C VAL A 64 4.94 -10.87 -16.79
N LEU A 65 4.73 -9.68 -17.37
CA LEU A 65 5.53 -8.48 -17.21
C LEU A 65 4.70 -7.38 -16.55
N VAL A 66 5.23 -6.75 -15.50
CA VAL A 66 4.56 -5.60 -14.85
C VAL A 66 4.86 -4.32 -15.63
N GLU A 67 3.84 -3.78 -16.30
CA GLU A 67 3.93 -2.55 -17.10
C GLU A 67 3.73 -1.30 -16.25
N GLY A 68 2.84 -1.38 -15.26
CA GLY A 68 2.49 -0.26 -14.38
C GLY A 68 3.57 0.09 -13.36
N THR A 69 3.36 1.20 -12.65
CA THR A 69 4.13 1.56 -11.44
C THR A 69 3.72 0.72 -10.24
N ASN A 70 2.50 0.17 -10.26
CA ASN A 70 1.96 -0.64 -9.20
C ASN A 70 2.39 -2.10 -9.32
N PRO A 71 2.70 -2.77 -8.20
CA PRO A 71 3.17 -4.15 -8.21
C PRO A 71 2.05 -5.16 -8.41
N ILE A 72 2.41 -6.38 -8.78
CA ILE A 72 1.52 -7.54 -8.72
C ILE A 72 2.10 -8.61 -7.79
N VAL A 73 1.25 -9.52 -7.34
CA VAL A 73 1.68 -10.73 -6.62
C VAL A 73 1.23 -11.95 -7.39
N VAL A 74 2.14 -12.89 -7.61
CA VAL A 74 1.85 -14.19 -8.22
C VAL A 74 1.93 -15.27 -7.15
N ARG A 75 0.90 -16.11 -7.09
CA ARG A 75 0.82 -17.29 -6.22
C ARG A 75 0.84 -18.55 -7.07
N SER A 76 1.85 -19.39 -6.86
CA SER A 76 2.00 -20.69 -7.52
C SER A 76 2.16 -21.77 -6.45
N GLY A 77 1.09 -22.52 -6.18
CA GLY A 77 1.01 -23.38 -5.00
C GLY A 77 1.26 -22.59 -3.71
N ASP A 78 2.21 -23.05 -2.89
CA ASP A 78 2.59 -22.39 -1.63
C ASP A 78 3.57 -21.21 -1.82
N GLN A 79 4.03 -20.97 -3.05
CA GLN A 79 4.96 -19.87 -3.32
C GLN A 79 4.21 -18.58 -3.64
N ARG A 80 4.57 -17.51 -2.93
CA ARG A 80 4.07 -16.15 -3.16
C ARG A 80 5.23 -15.25 -3.57
N LYS A 81 5.17 -14.68 -4.78
CA LYS A 81 6.21 -13.78 -5.30
C LYS A 81 5.63 -12.43 -5.72
N LYS A 82 6.16 -11.35 -5.14
CA LYS A 82 5.83 -9.98 -5.53
C LYS A 82 6.71 -9.56 -6.72
N LEU A 83 6.09 -8.98 -7.74
CA LEU A 83 6.78 -8.42 -8.90
C LEU A 83 6.58 -6.91 -8.93
N LEU A 84 7.69 -6.19 -9.05
CA LEU A 84 7.73 -4.74 -9.20
C LEU A 84 7.70 -4.34 -10.68
N SER A 85 7.54 -3.04 -10.95
CA SER A 85 7.57 -2.50 -12.31
C SER A 85 8.77 -3.02 -13.11
N ARG A 86 8.52 -3.40 -14.37
CA ARG A 86 9.48 -4.00 -15.32
C ARG A 86 10.01 -5.38 -14.97
N GLN A 87 9.61 -5.97 -13.84
CA GLN A 87 9.96 -7.36 -13.53
C GLN A 87 9.05 -8.34 -14.27
N ARG A 88 9.61 -9.52 -14.57
CA ARG A 88 8.90 -10.60 -15.25
C ARG A 88 8.95 -11.92 -14.48
N LEU A 89 7.92 -12.73 -14.65
CA LEU A 89 7.85 -14.08 -14.10
C LEU A 89 7.07 -15.00 -15.04
N ARG A 90 7.53 -16.25 -15.15
CA ARG A 90 6.78 -17.29 -15.86
C ARG A 90 5.74 -17.89 -14.94
N ILE A 91 4.50 -17.99 -15.43
CA ILE A 91 3.35 -18.58 -14.75
C ILE A 91 2.82 -19.78 -15.52
N LYS A 92 2.06 -20.64 -14.82
CA LYS A 92 1.47 -21.87 -15.33
C LYS A 92 -0.02 -21.93 -15.01
N HIS A 93 -0.73 -22.84 -15.69
CA HIS A 93 -2.13 -23.12 -15.41
C HIS A 93 -2.37 -23.34 -13.91
N GLY A 94 -3.32 -22.60 -13.35
CA GLY A 94 -3.70 -22.64 -11.94
C GLY A 94 -3.08 -21.55 -11.07
N ASP A 95 -2.04 -20.86 -11.54
CA ASP A 95 -1.43 -19.75 -10.81
C ASP A 95 -2.43 -18.59 -10.65
N VAL A 96 -2.34 -17.90 -9.51
CA VAL A 96 -3.20 -16.77 -9.18
C VAL A 96 -2.39 -15.47 -9.18
N ILE A 97 -2.88 -14.47 -9.90
CA ILE A 97 -2.32 -13.13 -9.94
C ILE A 97 -3.22 -12.21 -9.12
N GLU A 98 -2.61 -11.44 -8.23
CA GLU A 98 -3.23 -10.36 -7.47
C GLU A 98 -2.69 -9.03 -7.99
N LEU A 99 -3.58 -8.17 -8.49
CA LEU A 99 -3.24 -6.80 -8.87
C LEU A 99 -3.36 -5.90 -7.63
N ILE A 100 -2.31 -5.14 -7.35
CA ILE A 100 -2.26 -4.19 -6.22
C ILE A 100 -2.28 -2.78 -6.80
N PRO A 101 -2.98 -1.81 -6.19
CA PRO A 101 -3.86 -1.97 -5.03
C PRO A 101 -5.23 -2.54 -5.39
N GLY A 102 -5.97 -2.99 -4.38
CA GLY A 102 -7.39 -3.35 -4.50
C GLY A 102 -7.71 -4.84 -4.41
N HIS A 103 -6.69 -5.71 -4.29
CA HIS A 103 -6.86 -7.16 -4.13
C HIS A 103 -7.71 -7.79 -5.24
N HIS A 104 -7.39 -7.43 -6.49
CA HIS A 104 -8.07 -8.00 -7.66
C HIS A 104 -7.38 -9.29 -8.06
N PHE A 105 -8.05 -10.42 -7.86
CA PHE A 105 -7.49 -11.74 -8.06
C PHE A 105 -7.94 -12.36 -9.38
N PHE A 106 -7.00 -12.96 -10.10
CA PHE A 106 -7.24 -13.67 -11.36
C PHE A 106 -6.49 -14.99 -11.38
N LYS A 107 -7.20 -16.09 -11.64
CA LYS A 107 -6.58 -17.39 -11.90
C LYS A 107 -6.26 -17.53 -13.38
N TYR A 108 -5.03 -17.91 -13.68
CA TYR A 108 -4.61 -18.21 -15.05
C TYR A 108 -5.09 -19.61 -15.47
N ALA A 109 -5.94 -19.68 -16.49
CA ALA A 109 -6.47 -20.93 -17.03
C ALA A 109 -6.15 -21.04 -18.53
N ALA A 110 -5.08 -21.76 -18.86
CA ALA A 110 -4.75 -22.12 -20.24
C ALA A 110 -5.68 -23.23 -20.78
N SER A 111 -6.10 -23.12 -22.04
CA SER A 111 -6.99 -24.08 -22.74
C SER A 111 -6.26 -25.35 -23.21
N ALA A 112 -4.94 -25.33 -23.31
CA ALA A 112 -4.13 -26.46 -23.82
C ALA A 112 -4.15 -27.72 -22.91
N SER A 113 -4.66 -27.62 -21.68
CA SER A 113 -4.59 -28.68 -20.67
C SER A 113 -5.88 -29.49 -20.48
N GLN A 114 -6.91 -29.34 -21.32
CA GLN A 114 -8.15 -30.14 -21.23
C GLN A 114 -8.06 -31.57 -21.82
N LYS A 115 -6.86 -32.07 -22.15
CA LYS A 115 -6.63 -33.51 -22.33
C LYS A 115 -5.85 -34.06 -21.13
N ASN A 116 -6.56 -34.35 -20.05
CA ASN A 116 -6.44 -35.59 -19.25
C ASN A 116 -7.10 -35.44 -17.88
N THR A 117 -8.24 -36.10 -17.77
CA THR A 117 -9.09 -36.28 -16.60
C THR A 117 -8.43 -37.26 -15.60
N VAL A 118 -8.25 -36.81 -14.35
CA VAL A 118 -8.57 -37.52 -13.08
C VAL A 118 -7.97 -38.91 -12.76
N LEU A 119 -7.01 -38.89 -11.80
CA LEU A 119 -6.75 -39.80 -10.64
C LEU A 119 -6.24 -41.26 -10.86
N PRO A 120 -5.86 -42.04 -9.80
CA PRO A 120 -4.65 -41.92 -8.96
C PRO A 120 -3.94 -43.30 -8.72
N ASN A 121 -2.62 -43.36 -8.51
CA ASN A 121 -1.96 -44.18 -7.46
C ASN A 121 -0.43 -44.36 -7.63
N ASN A 122 0.27 -44.19 -6.49
CA ASN A 122 1.36 -45.02 -5.95
C ASN A 122 2.33 -45.77 -6.90
N ARG A 123 3.62 -45.39 -6.88
CA ARG A 123 4.75 -46.15 -6.29
C ARG A 123 6.12 -45.60 -6.72
N LYS A 124 6.88 -45.11 -5.74
CA LYS A 124 8.27 -45.49 -5.39
C LYS A 124 9.29 -45.73 -6.55
N ARG A 125 10.28 -44.84 -6.70
CA ARG A 125 11.74 -45.11 -6.52
C ARG A 125 12.62 -43.98 -7.08
N THR A 126 13.43 -43.40 -6.17
CA THR A 126 14.86 -43.01 -6.28
C THR A 126 15.49 -42.79 -7.67
N ARG A 127 16.24 -41.68 -7.86
CA ARG A 127 17.71 -41.60 -7.60
C ARG A 127 18.26 -40.19 -7.87
N ASN A 128 19.27 -39.86 -7.08
CA ASN A 128 20.11 -38.66 -7.01
C ASN A 128 20.62 -38.08 -8.33
N GLU A 129 20.82 -36.76 -8.36
CA GLU A 129 22.14 -36.10 -8.57
C GLU A 129 22.02 -34.59 -8.27
N GLY A 130 22.88 -34.06 -7.40
CA GLY A 130 23.10 -32.61 -7.22
C GLY A 130 24.39 -32.17 -7.91
N PRO A 131 25.04 -31.03 -7.55
CA PRO A 131 24.55 -29.88 -6.78
C PRO A 131 25.00 -28.50 -7.34
N LYS A 132 24.73 -27.45 -6.54
CA LYS A 132 25.32 -26.09 -6.52
C LYS A 132 24.60 -25.06 -7.42
N VAL A 133 24.33 -23.83 -7.00
CA VAL A 133 25.12 -22.90 -6.19
C VAL A 133 24.20 -21.82 -5.58
N ARG A 134 24.61 -21.28 -4.41
CA ARG A 134 24.60 -19.86 -3.97
C ARG A 134 23.89 -19.61 -2.64
N GLU A 135 24.74 -19.52 -1.62
CA GLU A 135 24.50 -18.70 -0.43
C GLU A 135 24.21 -17.24 -0.84
N GLY A 136 23.30 -16.64 -0.09
CA GLY A 136 22.82 -15.27 -0.26
C GLY A 136 21.68 -15.04 0.73
N GLU A 137 22.05 -15.00 2.01
CA GLU A 137 21.33 -14.49 3.19
C GLU A 137 19.80 -14.38 3.12
N ALA A 138 19.14 -15.41 3.68
CA ALA A 138 17.73 -15.36 4.02
C ALA A 138 17.48 -14.38 5.19
N PRO A 139 16.43 -13.54 5.16
CA PRO A 139 15.97 -12.84 6.35
C PRO A 139 15.50 -13.87 7.38
N SER A 140 16.00 -13.72 8.61
CA SER A 140 15.78 -14.65 9.74
C SER A 140 14.34 -15.16 9.83
N GLN A 141 14.18 -16.47 10.03
CA GLN A 141 12.91 -17.18 10.17
C GLN A 141 11.95 -16.54 11.21
N LYS A 142 12.48 -15.76 12.15
CA LYS A 142 11.70 -14.96 13.10
C LYS A 142 10.79 -13.94 12.41
N ARG A 143 11.25 -13.28 11.35
CA ARG A 143 10.48 -12.26 10.62
C ARG A 143 9.32 -12.85 9.82
N MET A 144 9.48 -14.08 9.31
CA MET A 144 8.46 -14.74 8.50
C MET A 144 7.31 -15.31 9.34
N ARG A 145 7.60 -15.71 10.59
CA ARG A 145 6.60 -16.14 11.56
C ARG A 145 5.74 -14.97 12.05
N GLN A 146 6.38 -13.84 12.29
CA GLN A 146 5.71 -12.60 12.72
C GLN A 146 4.71 -12.10 11.67
N VAL A 147 5.07 -12.13 10.37
CA VAL A 147 4.17 -11.72 9.28
C VAL A 147 2.94 -12.64 9.15
N SER A 148 3.10 -13.95 9.37
CA SER A 148 1.96 -14.87 9.34
C SER A 148 1.02 -14.71 10.55
N GLU A 149 1.59 -14.38 11.71
CA GLU A 149 0.83 -14.12 12.95
C GLU A 149 0.04 -12.81 12.83
N ASP A 150 0.67 -11.75 12.30
CA ASP A 150 0.03 -10.46 12.05
C ASP A 150 -1.09 -10.55 10.99
N GLU A 151 -0.90 -11.35 9.93
CA GLU A 151 -1.90 -11.56 8.88
C GLU A 151 -3.12 -12.37 9.39
N ALA A 152 -2.89 -13.35 10.27
CA ALA A 152 -3.97 -14.11 10.90
C ALA A 152 -4.76 -13.25 11.90
N LEU A 153 -4.07 -12.41 12.68
CA LEU A 153 -4.70 -11.46 13.61
C LEU A 153 -5.59 -10.45 12.86
N ALA A 154 -5.10 -9.90 11.74
CA ALA A 154 -5.86 -8.96 10.92
C ALA A 154 -7.15 -9.58 10.34
N ARG A 155 -7.11 -10.87 9.93
CA ARG A 155 -8.31 -11.56 9.44
C ARG A 155 -9.33 -11.85 10.55
N ASN A 156 -8.86 -12.18 11.76
CA ASN A 156 -9.76 -12.37 12.91
C ASN A 156 -10.44 -11.07 13.33
N LEU A 157 -9.70 -9.96 13.42
CA LEU A 157 -10.27 -8.64 13.71
C LEU A 157 -11.31 -8.21 12.68
N GLN A 158 -11.07 -8.54 11.40
CA GLN A 158 -12.03 -8.25 10.33
C GLN A 158 -13.32 -9.08 10.47
N ALA A 159 -13.22 -10.35 10.88
CA ALA A 159 -14.37 -11.22 11.07
C ALA A 159 -15.21 -10.86 12.31
N GLU A 160 -14.59 -10.29 13.35
CA GLU A 160 -15.31 -9.80 14.54
C GLU A 160 -16.14 -8.53 14.25
N LEU A 161 -15.73 -7.72 13.28
CA LEU A 161 -16.47 -6.51 12.87
C LEU A 161 -17.71 -6.81 12.03
N ASP A 162 -17.76 -7.95 11.35
CA ASP A 162 -18.85 -8.33 10.44
C ASP A 162 -19.99 -9.11 11.13
N ASN A 163 -19.87 -9.41 12.44
CA ASN A 163 -20.82 -10.23 13.19
C ASN A 163 -21.69 -9.37 14.14
N ASP A 164 -22.86 -8.95 13.65
CA ASP A 164 -23.81 -8.02 14.29
C ASP A 164 -24.63 -8.66 15.44
N SER A 165 -23.98 -9.46 16.29
CA SER A 165 -24.57 -9.99 17.52
C SER A 165 -24.17 -9.10 18.70
N PRO A 166 -25.05 -8.88 19.71
CA PRO A 166 -24.75 -8.02 20.85
C PRO A 166 -23.82 -8.78 21.82
N VAL A 167 -22.57 -8.97 21.41
CA VAL A 167 -21.48 -9.30 22.31
C VAL A 167 -21.10 -7.99 22.98
N GLN A 168 -21.28 -7.96 24.29
CA GLN A 168 -21.09 -6.84 25.19
C GLN A 168 -19.59 -6.54 25.40
N GLY A 169 -18.87 -6.31 24.30
CA GLY A 169 -17.44 -6.00 24.25
C GLY A 169 -17.20 -5.21 22.98
N SER A 170 -17.31 -3.88 23.07
CA SER A 170 -17.05 -2.97 21.96
C SER A 170 -15.67 -3.26 21.36
N SER A 171 -15.53 -3.27 20.04
CA SER A 171 -14.22 -3.31 19.32
C SER A 171 -13.20 -2.32 19.90
N LEU A 172 -13.66 -1.24 20.55
CA LEU A 172 -12.83 -0.29 21.29
C LEU A 172 -12.05 -0.92 22.46
N GLU A 173 -12.55 -1.97 23.10
CA GLU A 173 -11.87 -2.64 24.22
C GLU A 173 -10.64 -3.43 23.78
N ALA A 174 -10.62 -3.98 22.56
CA ALA A 174 -9.54 -4.81 22.06
C ALA A 174 -8.19 -4.06 21.98
N ILE A 175 -8.22 -2.75 21.67
CA ILE A 175 -7.04 -1.89 21.61
C ILE A 175 -6.88 -0.99 22.83
N ARG A 176 -7.81 -1.02 23.79
CA ARG A 176 -7.76 -0.19 25.02
C ARG A 176 -6.52 -0.48 25.88
N HIS A 177 -6.02 -1.70 25.81
CA HIS A 177 -4.83 -2.14 26.54
C HIS A 177 -3.56 -2.08 25.70
N PHE A 178 -3.64 -1.63 24.44
CA PHE A 178 -2.47 -1.42 23.61
C PHE A 178 -1.72 -0.18 24.08
N ASN A 179 -0.71 -0.40 24.92
CA ASN A 179 0.13 0.66 25.47
C ASN A 179 1.59 0.26 25.28
N ILE A 180 2.30 1.01 24.43
CA ILE A 180 3.74 0.82 24.23
C ILE A 180 4.45 1.82 25.12
N PRO A 181 5.39 1.38 25.97
CA PRO A 181 6.23 2.28 26.77
C PRO A 181 6.91 3.35 25.88
N ASN A 182 6.98 4.59 26.38
CA ASN A 182 7.48 5.73 25.60
C ASN A 182 8.94 5.59 25.16
N ASP A 183 9.73 4.83 25.91
CA ASP A 183 11.13 4.50 25.65
C ASP A 183 11.30 3.45 24.53
N GLU A 184 10.26 2.68 24.24
CA GLU A 184 10.25 1.66 23.17
C GLU A 184 9.59 2.16 21.87
N LEU A 185 8.88 3.29 21.92
CA LEU A 185 8.17 3.83 20.75
C LEU A 185 9.16 4.45 19.76
N PRO A 186 9.28 3.92 18.54
CA PRO A 186 10.10 4.54 17.51
C PRO A 186 9.52 5.91 17.15
N SER A 187 10.33 6.96 17.22
CA SER A 187 9.94 8.32 16.77
C SER A 187 9.68 8.39 15.25
N THR A 188 9.96 7.32 14.52
CA THR A 188 9.86 7.24 13.06
C THR A 188 8.44 7.43 12.53
N PHE A 189 7.43 6.99 13.28
CA PHE A 189 6.02 7.13 12.87
C PHE A 189 5.10 7.24 14.09
N ARG A 190 4.35 8.34 14.17
CA ARG A 190 3.38 8.61 15.23
C ARG A 190 2.12 9.23 14.64
N LEU A 191 0.98 8.98 15.28
CA LEU A 191 -0.28 9.62 14.92
C LEU A 191 -0.44 10.94 15.68
N MET A 192 -1.22 11.86 15.13
CA MET A 192 -1.60 13.08 15.84
C MET A 192 -2.69 12.79 16.86
N GLN A 193 -2.66 13.51 17.98
CA GLN A 193 -3.72 13.43 18.99
C GLN A 193 -5.06 13.91 18.42
N VAL A 194 -6.14 13.22 18.82
CA VAL A 194 -7.52 13.54 18.40
C VAL A 194 -8.34 13.94 19.62
N GLN A 195 -8.92 15.15 19.58
CA GLN A 195 -9.80 15.65 20.63
C GLN A 195 -11.13 14.88 20.68
N GLY A 196 -11.69 14.73 21.88
CA GLY A 196 -12.96 14.03 22.09
C GLY A 196 -12.86 12.50 22.13
N LEU A 197 -11.69 11.93 21.84
CA LEU A 197 -11.45 10.50 22.05
C LEU A 197 -11.09 10.20 23.51
N PRO A 198 -11.37 8.96 23.99
CA PRO A 198 -10.88 8.50 25.28
C PRO A 198 -9.35 8.60 25.39
N ALA A 199 -8.83 8.85 26.59
CA ALA A 199 -7.40 9.03 26.82
C ALA A 199 -6.52 7.85 26.33
N TRP A 200 -7.04 6.63 26.40
CA TRP A 200 -6.34 5.43 25.94
C TRP A 200 -6.11 5.42 24.42
N ALA A 201 -6.93 6.12 23.62
CA ALA A 201 -6.77 6.17 22.17
C ALA A 201 -5.64 7.13 21.74
N ASN A 202 -5.19 8.00 22.64
CA ASN A 202 -4.14 8.98 22.40
C ASN A 202 -2.81 8.62 23.08
N THR A 203 -2.70 7.46 23.73
CA THR A 203 -1.55 7.12 24.60
C THR A 203 -0.21 7.08 23.86
N SER A 204 -0.23 6.79 22.55
CA SER A 204 0.95 6.82 21.68
C SER A 204 0.88 7.91 20.60
N SER A 205 -0.02 8.87 20.73
CA SER A 205 -0.18 9.98 19.78
C SER A 205 0.60 11.22 20.23
N VAL A 206 0.89 12.12 19.30
CA VAL A 206 1.62 13.36 19.56
C VAL A 206 0.79 14.58 19.16
N SER A 207 0.93 15.67 19.90
CA SER A 207 0.50 17.00 19.48
C SER A 207 1.62 17.70 18.71
N ILE A 208 1.33 18.85 18.11
CA ILE A 208 2.36 19.68 17.47
C ILE A 208 3.37 20.21 18.50
N GLY A 209 2.93 20.48 19.74
CA GLY A 209 3.81 20.89 20.83
C GLY A 209 4.76 19.78 21.28
N ASP A 210 4.34 18.52 21.20
CA ASP A 210 5.23 17.37 21.49
C ASP A 210 6.30 17.18 20.40
N VAL A 211 6.04 17.67 19.17
CA VAL A 211 7.00 17.64 18.06
C VAL A 211 7.96 18.82 18.13
N ILE A 212 7.47 20.03 18.40
CA ILE A 212 8.26 21.26 18.49
C ILE A 212 8.62 21.54 19.95
N GLN A 213 9.61 20.79 20.43
CA GLN A 213 10.10 20.87 21.82
C GLN A 213 11.62 21.00 21.88
N GLY A 214 12.13 21.46 23.02
CA GLY A 214 13.55 21.72 23.25
C GLY A 214 13.98 23.13 22.85
N ASP A 215 15.29 23.38 22.88
CA ASP A 215 15.90 24.68 22.59
C ASP A 215 16.07 24.87 21.07
N VAL A 216 14.94 24.94 20.36
CA VAL A 216 14.93 25.17 18.90
C VAL A 216 15.36 26.60 18.62
N ILE A 217 16.48 26.76 17.90
CA ILE A 217 17.02 28.06 17.49
C ILE A 217 16.45 28.49 16.13
N ILE A 218 16.16 27.53 15.25
CA ILE A 218 15.56 27.77 13.93
C ILE A 218 14.49 26.73 13.65
N ALA A 219 13.29 27.19 13.29
CA ALA A 219 12.21 26.33 12.81
C ALA A 219 11.86 26.65 11.35
N ILE A 220 11.90 25.65 10.48
CA ILE A 220 11.41 25.75 9.09
C ILE A 220 10.17 24.88 8.96
N LEU A 221 9.03 25.52 8.68
CA LEU A 221 7.72 24.89 8.60
C LEU A 221 7.22 24.96 7.17
N SER A 222 7.02 23.81 6.53
CA SER A 222 6.50 23.69 5.17
C SER A 222 5.08 23.15 5.22
N ASN A 223 4.12 23.88 4.67
CA ASN A 223 2.73 23.41 4.52
C ASN A 223 2.03 24.07 3.32
N TYR A 224 0.87 23.53 2.93
CA TYR A 224 0.03 24.16 1.91
C TYR A 224 -0.78 25.32 2.51
N MET A 225 -1.61 25.01 3.51
CA MET A 225 -2.45 25.97 4.22
C MET A 225 -1.87 26.29 5.59
N VAL A 226 -1.90 27.55 5.97
CA VAL A 226 -1.32 28.02 7.23
C VAL A 226 -2.26 29.00 7.93
N ASP A 227 -2.72 28.60 9.11
CA ASP A 227 -3.37 29.46 10.08
C ASP A 227 -2.35 29.79 11.18
N ILE A 228 -1.91 31.06 11.23
CA ILE A 228 -0.90 31.52 12.17
C ILE A 228 -1.44 31.57 13.61
N ASP A 229 -2.67 32.04 13.78
CA ASP A 229 -3.29 32.22 15.09
C ASP A 229 -3.52 30.85 15.74
N TRP A 230 -4.02 29.89 14.96
CA TRP A 230 -4.15 28.51 15.41
C TRP A 230 -2.80 27.88 15.73
N LEU A 231 -1.78 28.07 14.89
CA LEU A 231 -0.47 27.45 15.07
C LEU A 231 0.20 27.93 16.36
N ILE A 232 0.13 29.23 16.65
CA ILE A 232 0.62 29.82 17.90
C ILE A 232 -0.18 29.30 19.09
N SER A 233 -1.51 29.25 18.98
CA SER A 233 -2.37 28.74 20.05
C SER A 233 -2.07 27.26 20.37
N ALA A 234 -1.86 26.44 19.34
CA ALA A 234 -1.56 25.02 19.48
C ALA A 234 -0.11 24.73 19.90
N CYS A 235 0.82 25.64 19.60
CA CYS A 235 2.24 25.50 19.92
C CYS A 235 2.88 26.84 20.36
N PRO A 236 2.58 27.35 21.57
CA PRO A 236 3.07 28.66 22.01
C PRO A 236 4.59 28.77 22.11
N THR A 237 5.29 27.64 22.22
CA THR A 237 6.76 27.59 22.21
C THR A 237 7.35 28.15 20.92
N LEU A 238 6.63 28.06 19.80
CA LEU A 238 7.08 28.52 18.50
C LEU A 238 7.24 30.05 18.43
N GLU A 239 6.52 30.82 19.26
CA GLU A 239 6.72 32.27 19.36
C GLU A 239 8.10 32.63 19.92
N LYS A 240 8.64 31.76 20.79
CA LYS A 240 9.94 31.97 21.45
C LYS A 240 11.11 31.54 20.58
N VAL A 241 10.86 30.81 19.49
CA VAL A 241 11.92 30.36 18.57
C VAL A 241 12.54 31.59 17.90
N PRO A 242 13.86 31.81 18.00
CA PRO A 242 14.51 33.02 17.48
C PRO A 242 14.25 33.28 16.00
N GLN A 243 14.16 32.24 15.17
CA GLN A 243 13.91 32.36 13.74
C GLN A 243 12.92 31.30 13.27
N VAL A 244 11.82 31.74 12.66
CA VAL A 244 10.82 30.84 12.06
C VAL A 244 10.64 31.18 10.60
N LEU A 245 10.83 30.20 9.72
CA LEU A 245 10.54 30.30 8.29
C LEU A 245 9.32 29.46 7.95
N VAL A 246 8.26 30.09 7.45
CA VAL A 246 7.06 29.42 6.98
C VAL A 246 7.05 29.39 5.45
N ILE A 247 7.19 28.19 4.90
CA ILE A 247 7.06 27.92 3.47
C ILE A 247 5.62 27.52 3.18
N HIS A 248 4.90 28.34 2.40
CA HIS A 248 3.45 28.21 2.23
C HIS A 248 3.00 28.17 0.77
N GLY A 249 1.79 27.63 0.55
CA GLY A 249 1.09 27.65 -0.74
C GLY A 249 -0.08 28.64 -0.83
N GLU A 250 -0.28 29.46 0.20
CA GLU A 250 -1.42 30.39 0.31
C GLU A 250 -1.58 31.38 -0.85
N GLY A 251 -2.86 31.70 -1.12
CA GLY A 251 -3.26 32.73 -2.08
C GLY A 251 -3.06 34.15 -1.54
N ASP A 252 -3.27 35.15 -2.40
CA ASP A 252 -2.89 36.54 -2.09
C ASP A 252 -3.70 37.15 -0.94
N GLY A 253 -4.99 36.81 -0.81
CA GLY A 253 -5.84 37.28 0.29
C GLY A 253 -5.40 36.78 1.66
N THR A 254 -5.12 35.47 1.79
CA THR A 254 -4.62 34.88 3.04
C THR A 254 -3.22 35.39 3.37
N LEU A 255 -2.36 35.57 2.36
CA LEU A 255 -1.00 36.05 2.54
C LEU A 255 -0.94 37.44 3.18
N GLU A 256 -1.79 38.38 2.76
CA GLU A 256 -1.82 39.71 3.36
C GLU A 256 -2.24 39.67 4.84
N TYR A 257 -3.19 38.81 5.19
CA TYR A 257 -3.55 38.57 6.58
C TYR A 257 -2.37 37.96 7.37
N MET A 258 -1.71 36.94 6.84
CA MET A 258 -0.56 36.32 7.50
C MET A 258 0.60 37.30 7.73
N LYS A 259 0.90 38.16 6.75
CA LYS A 259 1.97 39.18 6.87
C LYS A 259 1.71 40.16 8.02
N ARG A 260 0.44 40.51 8.26
CA ARG A 260 0.04 41.44 9.31
C ARG A 260 0.04 40.80 10.71
N ASN A 261 -0.32 39.52 10.81
CA ASN A 261 -0.53 38.86 12.09
C ASN A 261 0.64 37.96 12.55
N LYS A 262 1.60 37.66 11.67
CA LYS A 262 2.78 36.87 12.06
C LYS A 262 3.61 37.58 13.14
N PRO A 263 4.29 36.83 14.02
CA PRO A 263 5.33 37.39 14.87
C PRO A 263 6.46 38.07 14.06
N ALA A 264 7.15 39.03 14.67
CA ALA A 264 8.17 39.84 14.00
C ALA A 264 9.36 39.00 13.49
N ASN A 265 9.75 37.99 14.26
CA ASN A 265 10.81 37.02 13.98
C ASN A 265 10.44 35.95 12.92
N TRP A 266 9.21 35.96 12.41
CA TRP A 266 8.77 34.99 11.41
C TRP A 266 8.96 35.51 9.99
N ILE A 267 9.39 34.65 9.09
CA ILE A 267 9.57 34.94 7.66
C ILE A 267 8.58 34.07 6.88
N LEU A 268 7.85 34.66 5.94
CA LEU A 268 6.97 33.93 5.04
C LEU A 268 7.63 33.80 3.67
N HIS A 269 7.66 32.58 3.13
CA HIS A 269 8.20 32.29 1.82
C HIS A 269 7.17 31.52 0.98
N LYS A 270 6.84 32.07 -0.20
CA LYS A 270 6.00 31.42 -1.21
C LYS A 270 6.89 30.91 -2.33
N PRO A 271 7.10 29.58 -2.47
CA PRO A 271 7.91 29.03 -3.55
C PRO A 271 7.32 29.36 -4.92
N PRO A 272 8.16 29.58 -5.96
CA PRO A 272 7.67 29.75 -7.32
C PRO A 272 7.02 28.46 -7.83
N LEU A 273 5.83 28.59 -8.43
CA LEU A 273 5.09 27.50 -9.05
C LEU A 273 4.98 27.77 -10.56
N PRO A 274 6.04 27.48 -11.34
CA PRO A 274 6.14 27.87 -12.76
C PRO A 274 5.17 27.10 -13.68
N ILE A 275 4.58 26.01 -13.19
CA ILE A 275 3.60 25.21 -13.92
C ILE A 275 2.21 25.63 -13.45
N SER A 276 1.33 26.00 -14.38
CA SER A 276 -0.07 26.32 -14.09
C SER A 276 -0.75 25.22 -13.29
N TYR A 277 -1.60 25.61 -12.34
CA TYR A 277 -2.28 24.70 -11.41
C TYR A 277 -1.34 23.92 -10.46
N GLY A 278 -0.07 24.31 -10.37
CA GLY A 278 0.85 23.79 -9.37
C GLY A 278 0.42 24.14 -7.95
N THR A 279 0.83 23.34 -6.96
CA THR A 279 0.56 23.58 -5.55
C THR A 279 1.75 23.16 -4.70
N HIS A 280 2.13 23.99 -3.73
CA HIS A 280 3.06 23.60 -2.68
C HIS A 280 2.33 22.69 -1.66
N HIS A 281 2.51 21.37 -1.76
CA HIS A 281 1.76 20.39 -0.95
C HIS A 281 2.60 19.72 0.15
N SER A 282 3.91 19.97 0.17
CA SER A 282 4.85 19.43 1.15
C SER A 282 4.44 19.81 2.57
N LYS A 283 4.58 18.85 3.49
CA LYS A 283 4.31 18.98 4.92
C LYS A 283 5.53 18.49 5.67
N ALA A 284 6.33 19.41 6.18
CA ALA A 284 7.60 19.08 6.82
C ALA A 284 7.97 20.14 7.86
N MET A 285 8.71 19.71 8.87
CA MET A 285 9.33 20.58 9.86
C MET A 285 10.83 20.26 9.89
N LEU A 286 11.67 21.29 9.85
CA LEU A 286 13.08 21.18 10.19
C LEU A 286 13.29 22.03 11.44
N LEU A 287 13.73 21.38 12.50
CA LEU A 287 13.96 21.98 13.81
C LEU A 287 15.45 21.84 14.10
N VAL A 288 16.14 22.98 14.22
CA VAL A 288 17.59 23.08 14.48
C VAL A 288 17.82 23.70 15.84
#